data_AF-A0A9P3GHP6-F1
#
_entry.id   AF-A0A9P3GHP6-F1
#
_cell.length_a   1.000
_cell.length_b   1.000
_cell.length_c   1.000
_cell.angle_alpha   90.00
_cell.angle_beta   90.00
_cell.angle_gamma   90.00
#
_symmetry.space_group_name_H-M   'P 1'
#
loop_
_entity.id
_entity.type
_entity.pdbx_description
1 polymer ?
#
loop_
_entity_poly.entity_id
_entity_poly.type
_entity_poly.pdbx_seq_one_letter_code
_entity_poly.pdbx_strand_id
1 'polypeptide(L)'
;MFVRIWAGVAATFVVSHAIVEAQLSNTLWTSWPPLAVRSPYLSAWLNMIDSSPDPNTIHRWPTFFSNSSGFLGLGGNIRVDNKPDPVYSWSGAGAPNATTVVNLQITPTRTIMTLTAGPVDLNVTFLSPIEPADPVAQSFPVSYISLTAWSNDGQPHAVQVYCDLSGEWLSGTRSQSMDWNATTAGPVIFHEAFLLSPQPFSESSGQAEDATLYFASLKTQQTTWQADTAPSARSQFQDKGILKNSIQPGPAVILEYVAVLSLHAIKL
;
A
#
# COMPACT_ATOMS: atom_id res chain seq x y z
N MET A 1 19.72 -25.30 11.56
CA MET A 1 21.13 -25.06 11.20
C MET A 1 21.28 -25.25 9.70
N PHE A 2 21.30 -24.17 8.93
CA PHE A 2 22.01 -24.04 7.66
C PHE A 2 22.19 -22.53 7.41
N VAL A 3 23.43 -22.08 7.56
CA VAL A 3 23.92 -20.77 7.11
C VAL A 3 24.36 -20.94 5.66
N ARG A 4 24.00 -20.01 4.77
CA ARG A 4 24.73 -19.80 3.52
C ARG A 4 24.94 -18.31 3.28
N ILE A 5 26.19 -17.91 3.46
CA ILE A 5 26.80 -16.67 2.99
C ILE A 5 27.34 -16.97 1.58
N TRP A 6 27.17 -16.04 0.65
CA TRP A 6 28.08 -15.93 -0.49
C TRP A 6 28.55 -14.48 -0.64
N ALA A 7 29.86 -14.29 -0.47
CA ALA A 7 30.61 -13.19 -1.03
C ALA A 7 31.45 -13.76 -2.19
N GLY A 8 31.44 -13.09 -3.34
CA GLY A 8 32.24 -13.51 -4.49
C GLY A 8 31.99 -12.62 -5.70
N VAL A 9 32.97 -11.77 -6.00
CA VAL A 9 33.08 -10.96 -7.22
C VAL A 9 33.53 -11.86 -8.37
N ALA A 10 32.85 -11.84 -9.51
CA ALA A 10 33.48 -11.88 -10.85
C ALA A 10 32.47 -11.85 -12.01
N ALA A 11 32.85 -11.06 -13.01
CA ALA A 11 32.60 -11.20 -14.45
C ALA A 11 31.14 -11.13 -14.95
N THR A 12 30.82 -9.94 -15.43
CA THR A 12 29.73 -9.64 -16.36
C THR A 12 29.77 -10.54 -17.60
N PHE A 13 28.72 -11.32 -17.79
CA PHE A 13 28.27 -11.78 -19.11
C PHE A 13 26.83 -11.30 -19.26
N VAL A 14 26.62 -10.22 -20.02
CA VAL A 14 25.28 -9.81 -20.46
C VAL A 14 24.91 -10.72 -21.62
N VAL A 15 24.09 -11.73 -21.35
CA VAL A 15 23.28 -12.35 -22.39
C VAL A 15 21.93 -11.66 -22.33
N SER A 16 21.75 -10.66 -23.18
CA SER A 16 20.48 -9.96 -23.36
C SER A 16 19.49 -10.90 -24.04
N HIS A 17 18.80 -11.72 -23.26
CA HIS A 17 17.51 -12.24 -23.69
C HIS A 17 16.49 -11.16 -23.37
N ALA A 18 16.15 -10.35 -24.38
CA ALA A 18 14.92 -9.60 -24.36
C ALA A 18 13.78 -10.62 -24.42
N ILE A 19 13.30 -11.06 -23.26
CA ILE A 19 11.94 -11.57 -23.17
C ILE A 19 11.09 -10.32 -23.36
N VAL A 20 10.67 -10.07 -24.60
CA VAL A 20 9.54 -9.20 -24.86
C VAL A 20 8.34 -9.94 -24.28
N GLU A 21 8.09 -9.76 -22.98
CA GLU A 21 6.76 -10.00 -22.46
C GLU A 21 5.89 -8.99 -23.18
N ALA A 22 5.06 -9.47 -24.11
CA ALA A 22 3.97 -8.70 -24.65
C ALA A 22 3.02 -8.41 -23.48
N GLN A 23 3.31 -7.36 -22.70
CA GLN A 23 2.31 -6.76 -21.83
C GLN A 23 1.19 -6.30 -22.76
N LEU A 24 -0.01 -6.84 -22.54
CA LEU A 24 -1.21 -6.34 -23.20
C LEU A 24 -1.27 -4.83 -22.94
N SER A 25 -1.01 -4.05 -23.99
CA SER A 25 -0.98 -2.58 -23.96
C SER A 25 -2.38 -1.98 -23.89
N ASN A 26 -3.42 -2.81 -23.74
CA ASN A 26 -4.78 -2.34 -23.66
C ASN A 26 -5.07 -1.97 -22.22
N THR A 27 -5.16 -0.67 -21.99
CA THR A 27 -5.74 -0.14 -20.76
C THR A 27 -7.14 -0.69 -20.58
N LEU A 28 -7.36 -1.40 -19.48
CA LEU A 28 -8.67 -1.92 -19.10
C LEU A 28 -9.27 -0.99 -18.06
N TRP A 29 -10.00 0.02 -18.53
CA TRP A 29 -10.79 0.86 -17.65
C TRP A 29 -11.96 0.05 -17.08
N THR A 30 -11.98 -0.11 -15.76
CA THR A 30 -13.10 -0.66 -15.01
C THR A 30 -13.46 0.32 -13.91
N SER A 31 -14.73 0.37 -13.53
CA SER A 31 -15.18 1.21 -12.43
C SER A 31 -14.82 0.65 -11.05
N TRP A 32 -14.39 -0.61 -10.97
CA TRP A 32 -14.05 -1.27 -9.71
C TRP A 32 -12.81 -2.17 -9.82
N PRO A 33 -11.60 -1.61 -10.00
CA PRO A 33 -10.39 -2.41 -9.92
C PRO A 33 -10.20 -3.03 -8.52
N PRO A 34 -9.92 -4.35 -8.44
CA PRO A 34 -9.58 -4.99 -7.18
C PRO A 34 -8.18 -4.59 -6.73
N LEU A 35 -8.01 -4.21 -5.47
CA LEU A 35 -6.71 -3.84 -4.88
C LEU A 35 -6.17 -4.92 -3.95
N ALA A 36 -7.03 -5.62 -3.22
CA ALA A 36 -6.62 -6.78 -2.43
C ALA A 36 -7.82 -7.72 -2.34
N VAL A 37 -7.79 -8.86 -3.02
CA VAL A 37 -8.92 -9.79 -3.03
C VAL A 37 -8.37 -11.20 -2.86
N ARG A 38 -8.38 -11.68 -1.62
CA ARG A 38 -7.74 -12.96 -1.26
C ARG A 38 -8.58 -13.86 -0.36
N SER A 39 -9.48 -13.29 0.42
CA SER A 39 -10.46 -14.01 1.21
C SER A 39 -11.72 -13.15 1.33
N PRO A 40 -12.84 -13.68 1.85
CA PRO A 40 -14.03 -12.87 2.11
C PRO A 40 -13.74 -11.65 3.01
N TYR A 41 -12.73 -11.74 3.89
CA TYR A 41 -12.38 -10.70 4.86
C TYR A 41 -11.15 -9.86 4.45
N LEU A 42 -10.34 -10.30 3.49
CA LEU A 42 -9.32 -9.47 2.83
C LEU A 42 -9.81 -9.09 1.43
N SER A 43 -10.57 -7.99 1.39
CA SER A 43 -11.24 -7.49 0.20
C SER A 43 -11.21 -5.95 0.15
N ALA A 44 -10.49 -5.37 -0.80
CA ALA A 44 -10.43 -3.94 -1.06
C ALA A 44 -10.58 -3.65 -2.55
N TRP A 45 -11.44 -2.69 -2.87
CA TRP A 45 -11.79 -2.28 -4.23
C TRP A 45 -11.69 -0.77 -4.34
N LEU A 46 -11.20 -0.26 -5.47
CA LEU A 46 -11.16 1.17 -5.74
C LEU A 46 -12.33 1.54 -6.65
N ASN A 47 -13.03 2.64 -6.37
CA ASN A 47 -14.09 3.13 -7.23
C ASN A 47 -13.53 4.13 -8.26
N MET A 48 -13.55 3.76 -9.54
CA MET A 48 -13.20 4.63 -10.68
C MET A 48 -14.48 4.97 -11.47
N ILE A 49 -15.35 5.82 -10.92
CA ILE A 49 -16.71 6.11 -11.44
C ILE A 49 -16.76 6.32 -12.97
N ASP A 50 -15.74 6.95 -13.57
CA ASP A 50 -15.84 7.45 -14.93
C ASP A 50 -15.16 6.59 -16.02
N SER A 51 -14.59 5.40 -15.71
CA SER A 51 -13.88 4.56 -16.71
C SER A 51 -12.87 5.34 -17.58
N SER A 52 -12.38 6.45 -17.04
CA SER A 52 -11.64 7.54 -17.65
C SER A 52 -10.80 8.13 -16.52
N PRO A 53 -9.62 8.73 -16.81
CA PRO A 53 -8.79 9.30 -15.77
C PRO A 53 -9.43 10.57 -15.17
N ASP A 54 -10.46 10.40 -14.33
CA ASP A 54 -10.93 11.43 -13.40
C ASP A 54 -9.76 11.69 -12.43
N PRO A 55 -9.22 12.92 -12.40
CA PRO A 55 -8.11 13.27 -11.51
C PRO A 55 -8.44 13.05 -10.02
N ASN A 56 -9.72 12.94 -9.66
CA ASN A 56 -10.14 12.64 -8.29
C ASN A 56 -10.19 11.14 -7.97
N THR A 57 -10.04 10.26 -8.96
CA THR A 57 -10.09 8.80 -8.76
C THR A 57 -9.14 8.35 -7.66
N ILE A 58 -7.91 8.85 -7.67
CA ILE A 58 -6.87 8.48 -6.71
C ILE A 58 -7.13 9.07 -5.32
N HIS A 59 -7.88 10.17 -5.22
CA HIS A 59 -8.30 10.72 -3.93
C HIS A 59 -9.45 9.96 -3.27
N ARG A 60 -10.13 9.05 -3.99
CA ARG A 60 -11.13 8.18 -3.39
C ARG A 60 -10.42 7.12 -2.56
N TRP A 61 -10.95 6.88 -1.36
CA TRP A 61 -10.50 5.77 -0.55
C TRP A 61 -11.01 4.45 -1.13
N PRO A 62 -10.22 3.36 -1.07
CA PRO A 62 -10.74 2.03 -1.32
C PRO A 62 -11.91 1.69 -0.40
N THR A 63 -12.73 0.75 -0.80
CA THR A 63 -13.88 0.27 -0.04
C THR A 63 -13.85 -1.24 0.11
N PHE A 64 -14.51 -1.71 1.15
CA PHE A 64 -14.76 -3.13 1.34
C PHE A 64 -15.94 -3.57 0.45
N PHE A 65 -15.96 -4.83 -0.02
CA PHE A 65 -16.90 -5.24 -1.09
C PHE A 65 -18.39 -5.06 -0.71
N SER A 66 -18.74 -5.33 0.54
CA SER A 66 -20.09 -5.23 1.08
C SER A 66 -20.46 -3.84 1.61
N ASN A 67 -19.51 -2.88 1.58
CA ASN A 67 -19.72 -1.53 2.09
C ASN A 67 -19.13 -0.48 1.15
N SER A 68 -19.80 -0.28 0.01
CA SER A 68 -19.39 0.70 -1.02
C SER A 68 -19.55 2.17 -0.60
N SER A 69 -20.25 2.45 0.50
CA SER A 69 -20.43 3.80 1.06
C SER A 69 -19.44 4.13 2.19
N GLY A 70 -18.73 3.12 2.71
CA GLY A 70 -17.67 3.29 3.67
C GLY A 70 -16.32 3.54 3.00
N PHE A 71 -15.25 3.41 3.78
CA PHE A 71 -13.89 3.41 3.27
C PHE A 71 -13.03 2.41 4.05
N LEU A 72 -11.92 2.03 3.41
CA LEU A 72 -10.76 1.35 3.97
C LEU A 72 -9.59 2.31 3.78
N GLY A 73 -8.96 2.74 4.87
CA GLY A 73 -7.77 3.57 4.75
C GLY A 73 -6.64 2.73 4.18
N LEU A 74 -6.28 3.03 2.94
CA LEU A 74 -5.07 2.62 2.26
C LEU A 74 -4.52 3.89 1.65
N GLY A 75 -3.73 4.61 2.44
CA GLY A 75 -3.19 5.91 2.07
C GLY A 75 -1.88 5.74 1.35
N GLY A 76 -1.63 6.58 0.34
CA GLY A 76 -0.44 6.47 -0.47
C GLY A 76 0.01 7.83 -0.97
N ASN A 77 1.24 8.23 -0.65
CA ASN A 77 1.83 9.48 -1.10
C ASN A 77 3.19 9.25 -1.78
N ILE A 78 3.51 10.09 -2.76
CA ILE A 78 4.83 10.20 -3.39
C ILE A 78 5.29 11.65 -3.37
N ARG A 79 6.52 11.89 -2.92
CA ARG A 79 7.17 13.20 -2.90
C ARG A 79 8.35 13.18 -3.86
N VAL A 80 8.47 14.24 -4.66
CA VAL A 80 9.49 14.38 -5.72
C VAL A 80 10.35 15.63 -5.46
N ASP A 81 11.66 15.50 -5.61
CA ASP A 81 12.68 16.56 -5.55
C ASP A 81 12.82 17.33 -4.22
N ASN A 82 12.24 16.84 -3.12
CA ASN A 82 12.28 17.51 -1.80
C ASN A 82 11.81 18.98 -1.81
N LYS A 83 11.09 19.42 -2.85
CA LYS A 83 10.59 20.79 -2.94
C LYS A 83 9.37 20.99 -2.01
N PRO A 84 9.05 22.23 -1.62
CA PRO A 84 7.89 22.53 -0.76
C PRO A 84 6.56 22.05 -1.36
N ASP A 85 6.50 21.87 -2.68
CA ASP A 85 5.43 21.22 -3.43
C ASP A 85 6.09 20.55 -4.65
N PRO A 86 6.16 19.20 -4.70
CA PRO A 86 4.91 18.47 -4.85
C PRO A 86 4.89 17.08 -4.17
N VAL A 87 4.01 16.95 -3.17
CA VAL A 87 3.56 15.65 -2.69
C VAL A 87 2.26 15.30 -3.42
N TYR A 88 2.24 14.13 -4.06
CA TYR A 88 1.09 13.61 -4.79
C TYR A 88 0.52 12.39 -4.08
N SER A 89 -0.80 12.28 -3.99
CA SER A 89 -1.47 11.07 -3.56
C SER A 89 -1.43 10.05 -4.69
N TRP A 90 -0.98 8.83 -4.41
CA TRP A 90 -1.17 7.65 -5.27
C TRP A 90 -2.29 6.72 -4.77
N SER A 91 -2.79 6.91 -3.55
CA SER A 91 -4.03 6.31 -3.05
C SER A 91 -4.64 7.10 -1.88
N GLY A 92 -5.96 7.28 -1.89
CA GLY A 92 -6.69 8.07 -0.90
C GLY A 92 -6.40 9.57 -0.94
N ALA A 93 -7.20 10.36 -0.22
CA ALA A 93 -7.02 11.81 -0.11
C ALA A 93 -5.95 12.15 0.95
N GLY A 94 -4.69 11.81 0.64
CA GLY A 94 -3.58 11.86 1.59
C GLY A 94 -2.55 12.96 1.36
N ALA A 95 -2.66 13.75 0.28
CA ALA A 95 -1.73 14.81 -0.12
C ALA A 95 -2.46 15.96 -0.86
N PRO A 96 -1.86 17.15 -0.99
CA PRO A 96 -2.49 18.29 -1.67
C PRO A 96 -2.69 18.08 -3.17
N ASN A 97 -1.85 17.28 -3.83
CA ASN A 97 -1.94 17.00 -5.26
C ASN A 97 -2.37 15.54 -5.49
N ALA A 98 -3.06 15.27 -6.59
CA ALA A 98 -3.34 13.91 -7.07
C ALA A 98 -2.34 13.51 -8.15
N THR A 99 -1.93 12.24 -8.19
CA THR A 99 -1.33 11.68 -9.40
C THR A 99 -2.40 11.48 -10.49
N THR A 100 -2.01 11.57 -11.76
CA THR A 100 -2.88 11.22 -12.89
C THR A 100 -2.75 9.74 -13.23
N VAL A 101 -3.86 9.00 -13.27
CA VAL A 101 -3.85 7.61 -13.75
C VAL A 101 -3.70 7.61 -15.26
N VAL A 102 -2.60 7.08 -15.79
CA VAL A 102 -2.35 7.03 -17.24
C VAL A 102 -2.56 5.65 -17.83
N ASN A 103 -2.50 4.60 -17.00
CA ASN A 103 -2.78 3.23 -17.42
C ASN A 103 -3.31 2.39 -16.25
N LEU A 104 -4.17 1.43 -16.58
CA LEU A 104 -4.71 0.43 -15.68
C LEU A 104 -4.68 -0.93 -16.40
N GLN A 105 -3.97 -1.88 -15.82
CA GLN A 105 -3.91 -3.27 -16.28
C GLN A 105 -4.41 -4.19 -15.18
N ILE A 106 -5.26 -5.15 -15.55
CA ILE A 106 -5.78 -6.15 -14.64
C ILE A 106 -5.48 -7.53 -15.22
N THR A 107 -4.90 -8.37 -14.37
CA THR A 107 -4.61 -9.79 -14.63
C THR A 107 -5.29 -10.62 -13.53
N PRO A 108 -5.32 -11.96 -13.63
CA PRO A 108 -5.97 -12.79 -12.62
C PRO A 108 -5.46 -12.58 -11.18
N THR A 109 -4.21 -12.17 -11.02
CA THR A 109 -3.58 -11.99 -9.70
C THR A 109 -3.11 -10.57 -9.42
N ARG A 110 -3.18 -9.66 -10.41
CA ARG A 110 -2.61 -8.31 -10.27
C ARG A 110 -3.51 -7.23 -10.81
N THR A 111 -3.55 -6.11 -10.09
CA THR A 111 -3.96 -4.81 -10.61
C THR A 111 -2.76 -3.90 -10.64
N ILE A 112 -2.44 -3.35 -11.80
CA ILE A 112 -1.28 -2.48 -12.03
C ILE A 112 -1.81 -1.12 -12.49
N MET A 113 -1.58 -0.10 -11.68
CA MET A 113 -1.88 1.29 -12.02
C MET A 113 -0.58 2.02 -12.34
N THR A 114 -0.51 2.65 -13.51
CA THR A 114 0.56 3.58 -13.86
C THR A 114 0.04 5.00 -13.63
N LEU A 115 0.77 5.74 -12.81
CA LEU A 115 0.41 7.06 -12.31
C LEU A 115 1.50 8.06 -12.65
N THR A 116 1.16 9.28 -13.04
CA THR A 116 2.12 10.37 -13.25
C THR A 116 2.07 11.37 -12.08
N ALA A 117 3.25 11.67 -11.54
CA ALA A 117 3.50 12.53 -10.38
C ALA A 117 4.56 13.59 -10.72
N GLY A 118 4.16 14.61 -11.47
CA GLY A 118 5.11 15.61 -11.99
C GLY A 118 6.11 14.97 -12.97
N PRO A 119 7.43 15.11 -12.76
CA PRO A 119 8.46 14.57 -13.66
C PRO A 119 8.77 13.08 -13.42
N VAL A 120 7.96 12.39 -12.62
CA VAL A 120 8.13 10.98 -12.27
C VAL A 120 6.86 10.22 -12.54
N ASP A 121 6.97 9.05 -13.16
CA ASP A 121 5.90 8.07 -13.22
C ASP A 121 6.08 7.01 -12.13
N LEU A 122 4.96 6.46 -11.66
CA LEU A 122 4.85 5.48 -10.60
C LEU A 122 3.93 4.33 -11.02
N ASN A 123 4.46 3.11 -11.06
CA ASN A 123 3.65 1.90 -11.05
C ASN A 123 3.32 1.49 -9.62
N VAL A 124 2.03 1.37 -9.34
CA VAL A 124 1.49 0.73 -8.13
C VAL A 124 0.91 -0.61 -8.55
N THR A 125 1.56 -1.70 -8.14
CA THR A 125 1.07 -3.05 -8.40
C THR A 125 0.53 -3.65 -7.12
N PHE A 126 -0.74 -4.03 -7.18
CA PHE A 126 -1.44 -4.81 -6.19
C PHE A 126 -1.41 -6.27 -6.62
N LEU A 127 -0.87 -7.16 -5.79
CA LEU A 127 -0.75 -8.58 -6.07
C LEU A 127 -1.54 -9.38 -5.03
N SER A 128 -2.56 -10.09 -5.51
CA SER A 128 -3.28 -11.13 -4.79
C SER A 128 -2.80 -12.48 -5.34
N PRO A 129 -1.82 -13.15 -4.73
CA PRO A 129 -1.16 -14.30 -5.34
C PRO A 129 -2.15 -15.46 -5.54
N ILE A 130 -1.80 -16.49 -6.31
CA ILE A 130 -2.56 -17.77 -6.32
C ILE A 130 -1.50 -18.87 -6.30
N GLU A 131 -1.49 -19.66 -5.24
CA GLU A 131 -0.41 -20.61 -4.88
C GLU A 131 -0.93 -22.06 -4.84
N PRO A 132 -1.46 -22.60 -5.94
CA PRO A 132 -2.17 -23.88 -5.92
C PRO A 132 -1.25 -25.08 -5.59
N ALA A 133 0.07 -24.90 -5.77
CA ALA A 133 1.08 -25.89 -5.43
C ALA A 133 1.49 -25.88 -3.95
N ASP A 134 1.14 -24.85 -3.19
CA ASP A 134 1.44 -24.72 -1.76
C ASP A 134 0.15 -24.41 -0.98
N PRO A 135 -0.52 -25.45 -0.43
CA PRO A 135 -1.75 -25.28 0.34
C PRO A 135 -1.60 -24.37 1.55
N VAL A 136 -0.40 -24.30 2.14
CA VAL A 136 -0.13 -23.43 3.28
C VAL A 136 -0.15 -21.98 2.79
N ALA A 137 0.64 -21.64 1.76
CA ALA A 137 0.66 -20.30 1.17
C ALA A 137 -0.71 -19.88 0.58
N GLN A 138 -1.46 -20.83 0.03
CA GLN A 138 -2.81 -20.60 -0.50
C GLN A 138 -3.84 -20.28 0.60
N SER A 139 -3.65 -20.82 1.80
CA SER A 139 -4.57 -20.61 2.94
C SER A 139 -4.39 -19.25 3.63
N PHE A 140 -3.27 -18.57 3.41
CA PHE A 140 -3.00 -17.27 4.02
C PHE A 140 -3.73 -16.12 3.29
N PRO A 141 -4.54 -15.30 4.01
CA PRO A 141 -5.15 -14.10 3.43
C PRO A 141 -4.11 -12.98 3.37
N VAL A 142 -3.22 -13.00 2.37
CA VAL A 142 -2.14 -12.01 2.19
C VAL A 142 -2.20 -11.38 0.81
N SER A 143 -2.09 -10.06 0.74
CA SER A 143 -1.93 -9.28 -0.48
C SER A 143 -0.64 -8.46 -0.40
N TYR A 144 -0.05 -8.15 -1.55
CA TYR A 144 1.18 -7.37 -1.66
C TYR A 144 0.95 -6.08 -2.43
N ILE A 145 1.66 -5.02 -2.04
CA ILE A 145 1.73 -3.77 -2.79
C ILE A 145 3.20 -3.56 -3.15
N SER A 146 3.50 -3.41 -4.43
CA SER A 146 4.84 -3.03 -4.90
C SER A 146 4.79 -1.72 -5.68
N LEU A 147 5.71 -0.83 -5.34
CA LEU A 147 5.85 0.49 -5.95
C LEU A 147 7.13 0.50 -6.79
N THR A 148 7.05 1.00 -8.02
CA THR A 148 8.22 1.21 -8.88
C THR A 148 8.06 2.56 -9.57
N ALA A 149 9.06 3.44 -9.44
CA ALA A 149 9.02 4.75 -10.08
C ALA A 149 10.18 4.91 -11.08
N TRP A 150 10.02 5.85 -12.01
CA TRP A 150 11.06 6.24 -12.98
C TRP A 150 10.83 7.68 -13.46
N SER A 151 11.91 8.33 -13.91
CA SER A 151 11.82 9.66 -14.53
C SER A 151 11.09 9.58 -15.87
N ASN A 152 10.21 10.55 -16.13
CA ASN A 152 9.50 10.70 -17.40
C ASN A 152 10.02 11.88 -18.24
N ASP A 153 10.98 12.65 -17.73
CA ASP A 153 11.61 13.79 -18.40
C ASP A 153 13.10 13.56 -18.74
N GLY A 154 13.64 12.41 -18.36
CA GLY A 154 15.04 12.03 -18.58
C GLY A 154 16.03 12.66 -17.60
N GLN A 155 15.56 13.36 -16.56
CA GLN A 155 16.39 13.95 -15.51
C GLN A 155 16.40 13.09 -14.23
N PRO A 156 17.46 13.16 -13.41
CA PRO A 156 17.49 12.49 -12.11
C PRO A 156 16.57 13.19 -11.09
N HIS A 157 15.83 12.41 -10.29
CA HIS A 157 14.88 12.93 -9.31
C HIS A 157 15.00 12.26 -7.94
N ALA A 158 14.87 13.05 -6.87
CA ALA A 158 14.79 12.49 -5.53
C ALA A 158 13.36 12.03 -5.25
N VAL A 159 13.13 10.72 -5.08
CA VAL A 159 11.80 10.16 -4.85
C VAL A 159 11.65 9.56 -3.45
N GLN A 160 10.50 9.83 -2.86
CA GLN A 160 10.13 9.40 -1.53
C GLN A 160 8.70 8.88 -1.58
N VAL A 161 8.48 7.63 -1.21
CA VAL A 161 7.14 7.03 -1.19
C VAL A 161 6.67 6.84 0.25
N TYR A 162 5.36 6.78 0.43
CA TYR A 162 4.66 6.56 1.69
C TYR A 162 3.41 5.72 1.41
N CYS A 163 3.11 4.80 2.33
CA CYS A 163 1.95 3.92 2.27
C CYS A 163 1.45 3.65 3.68
N ASP A 164 0.16 3.89 3.96
CA ASP A 164 -0.49 3.58 5.22
C ASP A 164 -1.71 2.68 5.07
N LEU A 165 -2.01 1.93 6.14
CA LEU A 165 -3.30 1.29 6.36
C LEU A 165 -3.94 1.89 7.61
N SER A 166 -5.17 1.49 7.90
CA SER A 166 -5.93 2.03 9.02
C SER A 166 -6.82 1.00 9.74
N GLY A 167 -7.49 1.42 10.81
CA GLY A 167 -8.30 0.52 11.66
C GLY A 167 -9.52 -0.07 10.97
N GLU A 168 -9.99 0.54 9.88
CA GLU A 168 -11.18 0.15 9.12
C GLU A 168 -11.09 -1.27 8.54
N TRP A 169 -9.89 -1.86 8.49
CA TRP A 169 -9.65 -3.23 8.06
C TRP A 169 -9.96 -4.27 9.15
N LEU A 170 -10.08 -3.87 10.42
CA LEU A 170 -10.24 -4.79 11.56
C LEU A 170 -11.68 -5.20 11.86
N SER A 171 -12.67 -4.38 11.50
CA SER A 171 -14.07 -4.56 11.88
C SER A 171 -14.99 -3.71 11.00
N GLY A 172 -16.21 -4.21 10.77
CA GLY A 172 -17.31 -3.44 10.16
C GLY A 172 -17.87 -2.35 11.08
N THR A 173 -17.69 -2.53 12.39
CA THR A 173 -18.16 -1.63 13.45
C THR A 173 -17.12 -0.58 13.78
N ARG A 174 -17.20 0.56 13.12
CA ARG A 174 -16.17 1.61 13.22
C ARG A 174 -16.08 2.29 14.60
N SER A 175 -17.02 2.06 15.52
CA SER A 175 -16.94 2.53 16.91
C SER A 175 -16.13 1.63 17.85
N GLN A 176 -15.62 0.49 17.36
CA GLN A 176 -14.80 -0.40 18.18
C GLN A 176 -13.44 0.20 18.51
N SER A 177 -12.93 -0.17 19.68
CA SER A 177 -11.59 0.17 20.13
C SER A 177 -10.58 -0.88 19.65
N MET A 178 -9.43 -0.37 19.24
CA MET A 178 -8.29 -1.15 18.76
C MET A 178 -7.01 -0.70 19.45
N ASP A 179 -5.99 -1.53 19.32
CA ASP A 179 -4.61 -1.21 19.67
C ASP A 179 -3.67 -1.67 18.55
N TRP A 180 -2.42 -1.25 18.61
CA TRP A 180 -1.42 -1.58 17.61
C TRP A 180 -0.01 -1.69 18.21
N ASN A 181 0.84 -2.39 17.47
CA ASN A 181 2.25 -2.51 17.77
C ASN A 181 3.09 -2.40 16.49
N ALA A 182 4.38 -2.12 16.66
CA ALA A 182 5.35 -2.10 15.57
C ALA A 182 6.62 -2.83 16.00
N THR A 183 7.03 -3.82 15.21
CA THR A 183 8.17 -4.67 15.51
C THR A 183 9.16 -4.68 14.36
N THR A 184 10.43 -4.38 14.68
CA THR A 184 11.55 -4.64 13.76
C THR A 184 12.13 -6.02 14.06
N ALA A 185 12.16 -6.90 13.06
CA ALA A 185 12.77 -8.21 13.14
C ALA A 185 13.72 -8.43 11.95
N GLY A 186 15.03 -8.31 12.18
CA GLY A 186 16.03 -8.43 11.13
C GLY A 186 15.80 -7.41 9.99
N PRO A 187 15.63 -7.86 8.73
CA PRO A 187 15.40 -6.98 7.59
C PRO A 187 13.93 -6.54 7.45
N VAL A 188 13.02 -6.92 8.35
CA VAL A 188 11.59 -6.62 8.25
C VAL A 188 11.17 -5.63 9.33
N ILE A 189 10.34 -4.66 8.96
CA ILE A 189 9.48 -3.90 9.88
C ILE A 189 8.05 -4.36 9.61
N PHE A 190 7.32 -4.71 10.67
CA PHE A 190 5.90 -5.00 10.54
C PHE A 190 5.11 -4.32 11.65
N HIS A 191 3.90 -3.93 11.28
CA HIS A 191 2.91 -3.34 12.14
C HIS A 191 1.80 -4.36 12.33
N GLU A 192 1.31 -4.43 13.55
CA GLU A 192 0.21 -5.28 13.97
C GLU A 192 -0.89 -4.37 14.52
N ALA A 193 -2.13 -4.58 14.12
CA ALA A 193 -3.28 -3.90 14.71
C ALA A 193 -4.38 -4.92 15.00
N PHE A 194 -5.10 -4.75 16.11
CA PHE A 194 -6.10 -5.70 16.59
C PHE A 194 -7.16 -5.00 17.44
N LEU A 195 -8.35 -5.60 17.50
CA LEU A 195 -9.44 -5.15 18.36
C LEU A 195 -9.13 -5.45 19.83
N LEU A 196 -9.51 -4.56 20.74
CA LEU A 196 -9.39 -4.81 22.19
C LEU A 196 -10.40 -5.86 22.68
N SER A 197 -11.57 -5.91 22.03
CA SER A 197 -12.69 -6.79 22.40
C SER A 197 -13.17 -7.59 21.18
N PRO A 198 -12.33 -8.46 20.60
CA PRO A 198 -12.69 -9.24 19.42
C PRO A 198 -13.88 -10.16 19.72
N GLN A 199 -14.74 -10.37 18.72
CA GLN A 199 -15.91 -11.23 18.78
C GLN A 199 -15.71 -12.42 17.84
N PRO A 200 -15.28 -13.59 18.37
CA PRO A 200 -14.95 -14.74 17.55
C PRO A 200 -16.10 -15.20 16.67
N PHE A 201 -15.79 -15.55 15.41
CA PHE A 201 -16.75 -16.09 14.45
C PHE A 201 -17.97 -15.20 14.19
N SER A 202 -17.78 -13.88 14.31
CA SER A 202 -18.83 -12.90 14.03
C SER A 202 -18.39 -11.90 12.98
N GLU A 203 -19.37 -11.28 12.33
CA GLU A 203 -19.16 -10.30 11.28
C GLU A 203 -20.08 -9.08 11.45
N SER A 204 -19.56 -7.92 11.07
CA SER A 204 -20.34 -6.69 10.90
C SER A 204 -20.08 -6.15 9.49
N SER A 205 -21.14 -5.80 8.76
CA SER A 205 -21.04 -5.31 7.38
C SER A 205 -20.17 -6.18 6.45
N GLY A 206 -20.11 -7.51 6.68
CA GLY A 206 -19.30 -8.47 5.92
C GLY A 206 -17.80 -8.51 6.28
N GLN A 207 -17.37 -7.75 7.29
CA GLN A 207 -16.00 -7.80 7.84
C GLN A 207 -15.99 -8.65 9.11
N ALA A 208 -14.93 -9.42 9.32
CA ALA A 208 -14.74 -10.19 10.55
C ALA A 208 -14.54 -9.26 11.75
N GLU A 209 -15.01 -9.67 12.93
CA GLU A 209 -14.91 -8.92 14.18
C GLU A 209 -13.87 -9.51 15.15
N ASP A 210 -13.00 -10.38 14.65
CA ASP A 210 -11.90 -11.03 15.38
C ASP A 210 -10.57 -10.99 14.58
N ALA A 211 -10.48 -10.09 13.61
CA ALA A 211 -9.31 -9.97 12.74
C ALA A 211 -8.11 -9.31 13.44
N THR A 212 -6.91 -9.72 13.02
CA THR A 212 -5.64 -9.02 13.27
C THR A 212 -5.05 -8.62 11.94
N LEU A 213 -4.71 -7.34 11.79
CA LEU A 213 -4.06 -6.81 10.59
C LEU A 213 -2.55 -6.82 10.78
N TYR A 214 -1.85 -7.40 9.82
CA TYR A 214 -0.40 -7.25 9.68
C TYR A 214 -0.07 -6.46 8.43
N PHE A 215 0.76 -5.42 8.57
CA PHE A 215 1.28 -4.65 7.44
C PHE A 215 2.80 -4.54 7.57
N ALA A 216 3.52 -5.09 6.59
CA ALA A 216 4.93 -5.35 6.70
C ALA A 216 5.69 -4.87 5.47
N SER A 217 6.98 -4.57 5.66
CA SER A 217 7.88 -4.26 4.57
C SER A 217 9.32 -4.60 4.91
N LEU A 218 10.14 -4.72 3.86
CA LEU A 218 11.59 -4.79 3.98
C LEU A 218 12.15 -3.42 4.35
N LYS A 219 13.15 -3.43 5.22
CA LYS A 219 13.91 -2.25 5.62
C LYS A 219 15.09 -2.04 4.70
N THR A 220 15.24 -0.80 4.25
CA THR A 220 16.49 -0.26 3.73
C THR A 220 17.15 0.61 4.81
N GLN A 221 18.36 1.11 4.56
CA GLN A 221 19.02 2.07 5.46
C GLN A 221 18.24 3.40 5.57
N GLN A 222 17.36 3.70 4.61
CA GLN A 222 16.60 4.95 4.54
C GLN A 222 15.12 4.76 4.97
N THR A 223 14.71 3.54 5.31
CA THR A 223 13.35 3.27 5.78
C THR A 223 13.12 3.97 7.10
N THR A 224 12.13 4.85 7.12
CA THR A 224 11.55 5.41 8.34
C THR A 224 10.13 4.90 8.50
N TRP A 225 9.68 4.70 9.73
CA TRP A 225 8.36 4.14 10.06
C TRP A 225 7.74 4.93 11.21
N GLN A 226 6.43 4.77 11.43
CA GLN A 226 5.72 5.34 12.56
C GLN A 226 4.42 4.55 12.74
N ALA A 227 3.98 4.40 13.98
CA ALA A 227 2.65 3.92 14.32
C ALA A 227 1.93 5.03 15.11
N ASP A 228 1.03 5.78 14.45
CA ASP A 228 0.39 7.00 14.97
C ASP A 228 -0.88 7.31 14.16
N THR A 229 -1.63 8.36 14.48
CA THR A 229 -2.82 8.82 13.75
C THR A 229 -2.57 9.16 12.27
N ALA A 230 -3.56 8.90 11.38
CA ALA A 230 -3.55 9.31 9.95
C ALA A 230 -3.05 10.74 9.73
N PRO A 231 -3.67 11.75 10.36
CA PRO A 231 -3.26 13.12 10.14
C PRO A 231 -1.82 13.39 10.59
N SER A 232 -1.39 12.84 11.73
CA SER A 232 -0.04 13.07 12.27
C SER A 232 1.04 12.52 11.33
N ALA A 233 0.93 11.27 10.93
CA ALA A 233 1.96 10.64 10.12
C ALA A 233 1.92 11.08 8.63
N ARG A 234 0.73 11.38 8.07
CA ARG A 234 0.63 11.97 6.73
C ARG A 234 1.22 13.37 6.68
N SER A 235 0.89 14.25 7.62
CA SER A 235 1.46 15.61 7.68
C SER A 235 2.98 15.58 7.91
N GLN A 236 3.44 14.74 8.83
CA GLN A 236 4.87 14.50 9.06
C GLN A 236 5.61 14.10 7.76
N PHE A 237 5.05 13.16 6.99
CA PHE A 237 5.64 12.77 5.71
C PHE A 237 5.54 13.89 4.66
N GLN A 238 4.43 14.61 4.56
CA GLN A 238 4.30 15.71 3.61
C GLN A 238 5.34 16.79 3.87
N ASP A 239 5.50 17.19 5.14
CA ASP A 239 6.38 18.28 5.54
C ASP A 239 7.86 17.90 5.48
N LYS A 240 8.20 16.68 5.89
CA LYS A 240 9.60 16.27 6.10
C LYS A 240 10.08 15.24 5.10
N GLY A 241 9.18 14.52 4.45
CA GLY A 241 9.49 13.36 3.63
C GLY A 241 10.18 12.26 4.42
N ILE A 242 9.99 12.18 5.75
CA ILE A 242 10.47 11.11 6.62
C ILE A 242 9.56 11.01 7.85
N LEU A 243 9.49 9.82 8.44
CA LEU A 243 8.77 9.57 9.68
C LEU A 243 9.68 9.57 10.92
N LYS A 244 9.04 9.54 12.10
CA LYS A 244 9.69 9.73 13.41
C LYS A 244 10.38 8.47 13.97
N ASN A 245 10.20 7.29 13.37
CA ASN A 245 10.65 5.99 13.91
C ASN A 245 10.14 5.74 15.32
N SER A 246 8.84 6.00 15.52
CA SER A 246 8.20 5.96 16.83
C SER A 246 6.86 5.26 16.76
N ILE A 247 6.46 4.69 17.89
CA ILE A 247 5.09 4.28 18.15
C ILE A 247 4.49 5.27 19.14
N GLN A 248 3.37 5.86 18.76
CA GLN A 248 2.44 6.47 19.70
C GLN A 248 1.52 5.33 20.17
N PRO A 249 1.52 4.95 21.46
CA PRO A 249 0.69 3.84 21.93
C PRO A 249 -0.80 4.15 21.83
N GLY A 250 -1.61 3.11 21.57
CA GLY A 250 -3.06 3.15 21.71
C GLY A 250 -3.52 3.10 23.19
N PRO A 251 -4.82 2.87 23.44
CA PRO A 251 -5.84 2.48 22.47
C PRO A 251 -6.46 3.65 21.70
N ALA A 252 -7.08 3.36 20.55
CA ALA A 252 -7.90 4.31 19.79
C ALA A 252 -9.20 3.67 19.28
N VAL A 253 -10.15 4.49 18.83
CA VAL A 253 -11.38 4.04 18.16
C VAL A 253 -11.16 4.03 16.65
N ILE A 254 -11.72 3.05 15.93
CA ILE A 254 -11.53 2.94 14.48
C ILE A 254 -11.93 4.23 13.73
N LEU A 255 -13.07 4.87 14.04
CA LEU A 255 -13.47 6.16 13.45
C LEU A 255 -12.67 7.37 13.94
N GLU A 256 -12.16 7.32 15.18
CA GLU A 256 -11.47 8.44 15.81
C GLU A 256 -9.96 8.26 15.68
N TYR A 257 -9.50 8.21 14.43
CA TYR A 257 -8.09 8.23 14.05
C TYR A 257 -7.39 6.84 13.88
N VAL A 258 -6.75 6.76 12.72
CA VAL A 258 -6.13 5.61 12.04
C VAL A 258 -4.77 5.25 12.62
N ALA A 259 -4.49 3.97 12.87
CA ALA A 259 -3.15 3.45 13.05
C ALA A 259 -2.38 3.49 11.70
N VAL A 260 -1.60 4.54 11.48
CA VAL A 260 -0.73 4.69 10.30
C VAL A 260 0.47 3.80 10.42
N LEU A 261 0.83 3.14 9.34
CA LEU A 261 2.20 2.72 9.06
C LEU A 261 2.70 3.57 7.90
N SER A 262 3.99 3.93 7.84
CA SER A 262 4.56 4.27 6.54
C SER A 262 5.87 3.62 6.22
N LEU A 263 5.99 3.28 4.93
CA LEU A 263 7.17 2.77 4.28
C LEU A 263 7.87 3.91 3.53
N HIS A 264 9.20 3.93 3.48
CA HIS A 264 9.94 5.03 2.86
C HIS A 264 11.12 4.67 1.93
N ALA A 265 11.27 5.55 0.93
CA ALA A 265 12.34 5.91 -0.02
C ALA A 265 12.97 4.85 -0.95
N ILE A 266 12.93 5.19 -2.25
CA ILE A 266 13.83 4.70 -3.29
C ILE A 266 14.42 5.94 -3.97
N LYS A 267 15.74 6.12 -3.95
CA LYS A 267 16.40 7.08 -4.85
C LYS A 267 16.43 6.48 -6.25
N LEU A 268 16.04 7.25 -7.26
CA LEU A 268 16.04 6.85 -8.66
C LEU A 268 16.89 7.83 -9.49
#